data_AF-A0A7J3B994-F1
#
_entry.id   AF-A0A7J3B994-F1
#
_cell.length_a   1.000
_cell.length_b   1.000
_cell.length_c   1.000
_cell.angle_alpha   90.00
_cell.angle_beta   90.00
_cell.angle_gamma   90.00
#
_symmetry.space_group_name_H-M   'P 1'
#
loop_
_entity.id
_entity.type
_entity.pdbx_description
1 polymer ?
#
loop_
_entity_poly.entity_id
_entity_poly.type
_entity_poly.pdbx_seq_one_letter_code
_entity_poly.pdbx_strand_id
1 'polypeptide(L)'
;YIDSVYFITATITTIGYGDFVPKTDIGKIFTILLAFTGISLAFLLIASIASYRQKAVGTHLAQGLPILKDVGQGSSKKSQQTVKQGQSNEQ
;
A
#
# COMPACT_ATOMS: atom_id res chain seq x y z
N TYR A 1 -22.45 3.82 -28.15
CA TYR A 1 -21.53 2.79 -27.60
C TYR A 1 -20.22 3.42 -27.15
N ILE A 2 -19.56 4.19 -28.02
CA ILE A 2 -18.28 4.87 -27.72
C ILE A 2 -18.41 5.81 -26.50
N ASP A 3 -19.53 6.54 -26.37
CA ASP A 3 -19.74 7.49 -25.26
C ASP A 3 -19.73 6.80 -23.88
N SER A 4 -20.25 5.58 -23.80
CA SER A 4 -20.27 4.79 -22.55
C SER A 4 -18.87 4.33 -22.17
N VAL A 5 -18.07 3.90 -23.15
CA VAL A 5 -16.66 3.51 -22.91
C VAL A 5 -15.84 4.73 -22.51
N TYR A 6 -16.04 5.86 -23.20
CA TYR A 6 -15.41 7.13 -22.85
C TYR A 6 -15.72 7.56 -21.41
N PHE A 7 -17.00 7.52 -21.01
CA PHE A 7 -17.41 7.82 -19.64
C PHE A 7 -16.75 6.90 -18.60
N ILE A 8 -16.73 5.59 -18.85
CA ILE A 8 -16.11 4.61 -17.95
C ILE A 8 -14.61 4.83 -17.85
N THR A 9 -13.92 5.01 -18.97
CA THR A 9 -12.47 5.28 -19.01
C THR A 9 -12.17 6.58 -18.28
N ALA A 10 -12.88 7.67 -18.57
CA ALA A 10 -12.68 8.98 -17.92
C ALA A 10 -12.93 8.92 -16.40
N THR A 11 -13.85 8.07 -15.94
CA THR A 11 -14.13 7.85 -14.51
C THR A 11 -13.00 7.06 -13.85
N ILE A 12 -12.54 5.97 -14.45
CA ILE A 12 -11.43 5.15 -13.93
C ILE A 12 -10.14 5.94 -13.86
N THR A 13 -9.84 6.72 -14.90
CA THR A 13 -8.66 7.60 -14.94
C THR A 13 -8.84 8.87 -14.12
N THR A 14 -9.96 9.03 -13.41
CA THR A 14 -10.29 10.19 -12.56
C THR A 14 -10.28 11.54 -13.30
N ILE A 15 -10.44 11.54 -14.63
CA ILE A 15 -10.57 12.78 -15.42
C ILE A 15 -11.96 13.40 -15.21
N GLY A 16 -13.00 12.56 -15.31
CA GLY A 16 -14.36 12.89 -14.88
C GLY A 16 -14.92 14.22 -15.40
N TYR A 17 -14.93 14.46 -16.71
CA TYR A 17 -15.43 15.71 -17.30
C TYR A 17 -16.88 16.06 -16.91
N GLY A 18 -17.69 15.06 -16.54
CA GLY A 18 -19.07 15.26 -16.05
C GLY A 18 -20.08 15.62 -17.15
N ASP A 19 -19.68 15.53 -18.40
CA ASP A 19 -20.50 15.66 -19.60
C ASP A 19 -21.52 14.53 -19.72
N PHE A 20 -21.12 13.31 -19.32
CA PHE A 20 -22.00 12.16 -19.21
C PHE A 20 -22.13 11.73 -17.75
N VAL A 21 -23.38 11.60 -17.27
CA VAL A 21 -23.69 11.13 -15.92
C VAL A 21 -24.78 10.06 -15.95
N PRO A 22 -24.65 9.01 -15.12
CA PRO A 22 -25.66 7.96 -15.06
C PRO A 22 -26.96 8.51 -14.48
N LYS A 23 -28.04 8.48 -15.26
CA LYS A 23 -29.38 8.90 -14.81
C LYS A 23 -30.10 7.78 -14.04
N THR A 24 -29.73 6.52 -14.28
CA THR A 24 -30.33 5.34 -13.65
C THR A 24 -29.67 5.03 -12.31
N ASP A 25 -30.44 4.49 -11.36
CA ASP A 25 -29.92 4.20 -10.02
C ASP A 25 -28.85 3.10 -10.03
N ILE A 26 -29.01 2.11 -10.91
CA ILE A 26 -27.99 1.06 -11.14
C ILE A 26 -26.69 1.66 -11.70
N GLY A 27 -26.81 2.61 -12.64
CA GLY A 27 -25.63 3.27 -13.22
C GLY A 27 -24.86 4.11 -12.19
N LYS A 28 -25.55 4.72 -11.23
CA LYS A 28 -24.93 5.45 -10.12
C LYS A 28 -24.13 4.52 -9.21
N ILE A 29 -24.70 3.37 -8.82
CA ILE A 29 -24.00 2.37 -7.99
C ILE A 29 -22.74 1.86 -8.70
N PHE A 30 -22.85 1.56 -10.00
CA PHE A 30 -21.69 1.13 -10.79
C PHE A 30 -20.60 2.20 -10.85
N THR A 31 -20.99 3.47 -11.01
CA THR A 31 -20.06 4.61 -11.03
C THR A 31 -19.33 4.78 -9.69
N ILE A 32 -20.01 4.53 -8.57
CA ILE A 32 -19.38 4.54 -7.24
C ILE A 32 -18.30 3.45 -7.14
N LEU A 33 -18.59 2.22 -7.59
CA LEU A 33 -17.59 1.13 -7.59
C LEU A 33 -16.38 1.44 -8.49
N LEU A 34 -16.61 2.06 -9.64
CA LEU A 34 -15.56 2.54 -10.53
C LEU A 34 -14.68 3.60 -9.86
N ALA A 35 -15.29 4.54 -9.12
CA ALA A 35 -14.56 5.58 -8.40
C ALA A 35 -13.63 5.00 -7.31
N PHE A 36 -14.06 3.97 -6.57
CA PHE A 36 -13.19 3.26 -5.63
C PHE A 36 -11.98 2.65 -6.32
N THR A 37 -12.18 2.02 -7.48
CA THR A 37 -11.10 1.43 -8.27
C THR A 37 -10.08 2.50 -8.71
N GLY A 38 -10.55 3.67 -9.16
CA GLY A 38 -9.70 4.82 -9.49
C GLY A 38 -8.87 5.33 -8.31
N ILE A 39 -9.49 5.45 -7.13
CA ILE A 39 -8.79 5.83 -5.89
C ILE A 39 -7.69 4.80 -5.53
N SER A 40 -8.00 3.50 -5.61
CA SER A 40 -7.01 2.45 -5.31
C SER A 40 -5.83 2.50 -6.28
N LEU A 41 -6.09 2.76 -7.57
CA LEU A 41 -5.04 2.92 -8.56
C LEU A 41 -4.16 4.15 -8.27
N ALA A 42 -4.75 5.30 -7.95
CA ALA A 42 -4.00 6.50 -7.57
C ALA A 42 -3.12 6.25 -6.34
N PHE A 43 -3.65 5.56 -5.33
CA PHE A 43 -2.89 5.18 -4.14
C PHE A 43 -1.71 4.27 -4.46
N LEU A 44 -1.91 3.27 -5.32
CA LEU A 44 -0.85 2.37 -5.77
C LEU A 44 0.22 3.10 -6.59
N LEU A 45 -0.16 4.05 -7.45
CA LEU A 45 0.80 4.85 -8.21
C LEU A 45 1.68 5.69 -7.28
N ILE A 46 1.08 6.36 -6.30
CA ILE A 46 1.81 7.14 -5.29
C ILE A 46 2.72 6.21 -4.48
N ALA A 47 2.21 5.05 -4.04
CA ALA A 47 2.98 4.08 -3.28
C ALA A 47 4.15 3.49 -4.11
N SER A 48 3.95 3.27 -5.40
CA SER A 48 4.97 2.79 -6.33
C SER A 48 6.08 3.82 -6.51
N ILE A 49 5.74 5.10 -6.71
CA ILE A 49 6.71 6.19 -6.80
C ILE A 49 7.47 6.35 -5.49
N ALA A 50 6.77 6.35 -4.34
CA ALA A 50 7.38 6.40 -3.03
C ALA A 50 8.35 5.22 -2.81
N SER A 51 7.92 4.01 -3.18
CA SER A 51 8.75 2.80 -3.09
C SER A 51 9.94 2.83 -4.04
N TYR A 52 9.81 3.41 -5.24
CA TYR A 52 10.91 3.58 -6.18
C TYR A 52 11.95 4.56 -5.62
N ARG A 53 11.49 5.70 -5.07
CA ARG A 53 12.37 6.66 -4.38
C ARG A 53 13.01 6.04 -3.14
N GLN A 54 12.28 5.24 -2.39
CA GLN A 54 12.77 4.57 -1.19
C GLN A 54 13.72 3.41 -1.52
N LYS A 55 13.54 2.72 -2.65
CA LYS A 55 14.54 1.80 -3.19
C LYS A 55 15.80 2.58 -3.60
N ALA A 56 15.68 3.70 -4.30
CA ALA A 56 16.84 4.52 -4.67
C ALA A 56 17.61 5.07 -3.45
N VAL A 57 16.92 5.57 -2.41
CA VAL A 57 17.54 6.09 -1.18
C VAL A 57 17.98 4.96 -0.24
N GLY A 58 17.22 3.87 -0.20
CA GLY A 58 17.46 2.71 0.67
C GLY A 58 18.59 1.81 0.18
N THR A 59 18.92 1.79 -1.12
CA THR A 59 20.01 0.94 -1.61
C THR A 59 21.38 1.45 -1.16
N HIS A 60 21.54 2.76 -0.95
CA HIS A 60 22.78 3.34 -0.41
C HIS A 60 22.89 3.29 1.11
N LEU A 61 21.77 3.19 1.84
CA LEU A 61 21.76 3.05 3.30
C LEU A 61 21.73 1.58 3.75
N ALA A 62 21.08 0.68 3.00
CA ALA A 62 21.00 -0.75 3.35
C ALA A 62 22.34 -1.49 3.21
N GLN A 63 23.25 -1.01 2.35
CA GLN A 63 24.62 -1.54 2.29
C GLN A 63 25.51 -1.04 3.44
N GLY A 64 25.17 0.10 4.08
CA GLY A 64 25.89 0.64 5.24
C GLY A 64 25.30 0.31 6.61
N LEU A 65 24.07 -0.24 6.67
CA LEU A 65 23.35 -0.52 7.91
C LEU A 65 23.21 -2.00 8.35
N PRO A 66 23.91 -3.02 7.80
CA PRO A 66 23.86 -4.36 8.41
C PRO A 66 24.54 -4.38 9.80
N ILE A 67 25.50 -3.50 10.04
CA ILE A 67 26.22 -3.37 11.32
C ILE A 67 25.38 -2.80 12.47
N LEU A 68 24.31 -2.03 12.19
CA LEU A 68 23.42 -1.50 13.26
C LEU A 68 22.15 -2.34 13.45
N LYS A 69 21.77 -3.18 12.47
CA LYS A 69 20.67 -4.13 12.62
C LYS A 69 21.03 -5.30 13.54
N ASP A 70 22.30 -5.73 13.53
CA ASP A 70 22.80 -6.75 14.47
C ASP A 70 22.88 -6.22 15.92
N VAL A 71 23.17 -4.93 16.12
CA VAL A 71 23.15 -4.32 17.47
C VAL A 71 21.73 -4.22 18.02
N GLY A 72 20.74 -3.94 17.17
CA GLY A 72 19.32 -3.85 17.57
C GLY A 72 18.62 -5.20 17.78
N GLN A 73 18.99 -6.25 17.04
CA GLN A 73 18.37 -7.57 17.17
C GLN A 73 19.06 -8.48 18.21
N GLY A 74 20.34 -8.25 18.53
CA GLY A 74 21.07 -9.00 19.55
C GLY A 74 20.51 -8.83 20.98
N SER A 75 19.99 -7.65 21.32
CA SER A 75 19.45 -7.37 22.67
C SER A 75 18.03 -7.90 22.90
N SER A 76 17.20 -8.03 21.85
CA SER A 76 15.81 -8.46 22.03
C SER A 76 15.64 -9.98 22.14
N LYS A 77 16.58 -10.79 21.61
CA LYS A 77 16.52 -12.26 21.76
C LYS A 77 17.08 -12.77 23.08
N LYS A 78 18.03 -12.06 23.72
CA LYS A 78 18.66 -12.52 24.98
C LYS A 78 17.74 -12.42 26.20
N SER A 79 16.78 -11.48 26.22
CA SER A 79 15.84 -11.36 27.36
C SER A 79 14.68 -12.36 27.34
N GLN A 80 14.28 -12.91 26.18
CA GLN A 80 13.19 -13.91 26.14
C GLN A 80 13.66 -15.33 26.48
N GLN A 81 14.96 -15.62 26.37
CA GLN A 81 15.48 -16.96 26.64
C GLN A 81 15.78 -17.18 28.14
N THR A 82 16.18 -16.15 28.87
CA THR A 82 16.41 -16.24 30.34
C THR A 82 15.11 -16.43 31.13
N VAL A 83 13.98 -15.88 30.67
CA VAL A 83 12.69 -16.03 31.39
C VAL A 83 12.11 -17.43 31.24
N LYS A 84 12.25 -18.08 30.07
CA LYS A 84 11.74 -19.45 29.86
C LYS A 84 12.53 -20.52 30.62
N GLN A 85 13.79 -20.25 30.97
CA GLN A 85 14.63 -21.21 31.70
C GLN A 85 14.41 -21.17 33.23
N GLY A 86 13.83 -20.09 33.77
CA GLY A 86 13.44 -20.02 35.19
C GLY A 86 12.14 -20.75 35.51
N GLN A 87 11.18 -20.79 34.58
CA GLN A 87 9.86 -21.42 34.83
C GLN A 87 9.83 -22.95 34.62
N SER A 88 10.88 -23.57 34.06
CA SER A 88 10.95 -25.04 33.92
C SER A 88 11.61 -25.73 35.12
N ASN A 89 12.17 -24.98 36.07
CA ASN A 89 12.92 -25.51 37.21
C ASN A 89 12.16 -25.38 38.54
N GLU A 90 10.88 -24.98 38.48
CA GLU A 90 9.93 -24.95 39.60
C GLU A 90 8.81 -26.01 39.45
N GLN A 91 9.00 -26.99 38.55
CA GLN A 91 8.30 -28.27 38.61
C GLN A 91 9.26 -29.37 39.07
#